data_AF-A0A524CAQ0-F1
#
_entry.id   AF-A0A524CAQ0-F1
#
_cell.length_a   1.000
_cell.length_b   1.000
_cell.length_c   1.000
_cell.angle_alpha   90.00
_cell.angle_beta   90.00
_cell.angle_gamma   90.00
#
_symmetry.space_group_name_H-M   'P 1'
#
loop_
_entity.id
_entity.type
_entity.pdbx_description
1 polymer ?
#
loop_
_entity_poly.entity_id
_entity_poly.type
_entity_poly.pdbx_seq_one_letter_code
_entity_poly.pdbx_strand_id
1 'polypeptide(L)'
;MNGEIAQIVALTCHANAFLKGEKIDKFYPNNSTCKFCKKISFVEIIKNSQGKSEIGEILASTPDKWFSFLKSNKSKGVRINRIAQSEDDRLNIGFVGQGG
;
A
#
# COMPACT_ATOMS: atom_id res chain seq x y z
N MET A 1 10.58 -12.61 2.38
CA MET A 1 10.44 -11.18 2.75
C MET A 1 10.15 -10.22 1.58
N ASN A 2 9.91 -10.69 0.34
CA ASN A 2 9.60 -9.80 -0.81
C ASN A 2 8.13 -9.87 -1.27
N GLY A 3 7.28 -10.63 -0.58
CA GLY A 3 5.92 -10.92 -1.05
C GLY A 3 5.02 -9.69 -1.01
N GLU A 4 5.12 -8.91 0.06
CA GLU A 4 4.33 -7.71 0.32
C GLU A 4 4.71 -6.59 -0.65
N ILE A 5 6.01 -6.42 -0.92
CA ILE A 5 6.49 -5.45 -1.92
C ILE A 5 5.98 -5.85 -3.31
N ALA A 6 6.10 -7.13 -3.69
CA ALA A 6 5.58 -7.62 -4.96
C ALA A 6 4.06 -7.41 -5.08
N GLN A 7 3.29 -7.61 -4.01
CA GLN A 7 1.86 -7.33 -3.97
C GLN A 7 1.54 -5.86 -4.21
N ILE A 8 2.24 -4.94 -3.53
CA ILE A 8 2.01 -3.49 -3.68
C ILE A 8 2.37 -3.02 -5.09
N VAL A 9 3.47 -3.53 -5.64
CA VAL A 9 3.89 -3.24 -7.03
C VAL A 9 2.86 -3.75 -8.02
N ALA A 10 2.46 -5.02 -7.92
CA ALA A 10 1.46 -5.61 -8.81
C ALA A 10 0.13 -4.86 -8.73
N LEU A 11 -0.33 -4.53 -7.52
CA LEU A 11 -1.57 -3.79 -7.28
C LEU A 11 -1.54 -2.41 -7.95
N THR A 12 -0.42 -1.69 -7.84
CA THR A 12 -0.25 -0.36 -8.43
C THR A 12 -0.29 -0.42 -9.96
N CYS A 13 0.40 -1.39 -10.56
CA CYS A 13 0.36 -1.60 -12.00
C CYS A 13 -1.06 -1.91 -12.47
N HIS A 14 -1.77 -2.80 -11.77
CA HIS A 14 -3.14 -3.17 -12.08
C HIS A 14 -4.11 -2.00 -11.98
N ALA A 15 -4.00 -1.20 -10.92
CA ALA A 15 -4.82 -0.01 -10.72
C ALA A 15 -4.63 1.00 -11.87
N ASN A 16 -3.39 1.22 -12.28
CA ASN A 16 -3.09 2.14 -13.38
C ASN A 16 -3.60 1.63 -14.73
N ALA A 17 -3.50 0.33 -15.02
CA ALA A 17 -4.09 -0.27 -16.21
C ALA A 17 -5.62 -0.09 -16.22
N PHE A 18 -6.29 -0.31 -15.08
CA PHE A 18 -7.73 -0.08 -14.93
C PHE A 18 -8.11 1.37 -15.21
N LEU A 19 -7.39 2.32 -14.61
CA LEU A 19 -7.67 3.75 -14.75
C LEU A 19 -7.44 4.26 -16.17
N LYS A 20 -6.54 3.63 -16.93
CA LYS A 20 -6.35 3.88 -18.37
C LYS A 20 -7.46 3.29 -19.26
N GLY A 21 -8.33 2.45 -18.71
CA GLY A 21 -9.39 1.78 -19.46
C GLY A 21 -8.95 0.49 -20.15
N GLU A 22 -7.81 -0.09 -19.75
CA GLU A 22 -7.39 -1.39 -20.25
C GLU A 22 -8.32 -2.50 -19.71
N LYS A 23 -8.57 -3.52 -20.53
CA LYS A 23 -9.27 -4.72 -20.07
C LYS A 23 -8.31 -5.56 -19.25
N ILE A 24 -8.59 -5.68 -17.96
CA ILE A 24 -7.78 -6.45 -17.02
C ILE A 24 -8.66 -7.43 -16.25
N ASP A 25 -8.08 -8.56 -15.86
CA ASP A 25 -8.77 -9.56 -15.05
C ASP A 25 -8.96 -9.10 -13.60
N LYS A 26 -9.69 -9.87 -12.79
CA LYS A 26 -9.78 -9.61 -11.35
C LYS A 26 -8.41 -9.74 -10.69
N PHE A 27 -8.00 -8.73 -9.94
CA PHE A 27 -6.72 -8.76 -9.25
C PHE A 27 -6.69 -9.80 -8.12
N TYR A 28 -7.72 -9.84 -7.28
CA TYR A 28 -7.82 -10.77 -6.17
C TYR A 28 -9.00 -11.73 -6.38
N PRO A 29 -8.84 -13.04 -6.13
CA PRO A 29 -7.67 -13.73 -5.59
C PRO A 29 -6.66 -14.21 -6.65
N ASN A 30 -6.86 -13.88 -7.92
CA ASN A 30 -6.22 -14.58 -9.04
C ASN A 30 -4.75 -14.18 -9.27
N ASN A 31 -4.31 -13.01 -8.82
CA ASN A 31 -2.93 -12.59 -9.04
C ASN A 31 -1.96 -13.52 -8.27
N SER A 32 -0.90 -13.97 -8.95
CA SER A 32 0.15 -14.80 -8.37
C SER A 32 0.76 -14.21 -7.09
N THR A 33 0.83 -12.88 -6.96
CA THR A 33 1.33 -12.21 -5.76
C THR A 33 0.41 -12.38 -4.56
N CYS A 34 -0.86 -12.72 -4.78
CA CYS A 34 -1.88 -12.92 -3.75
C CYS A 34 -2.02 -14.37 -3.27
N LYS A 35 -1.19 -15.32 -3.76
CA LYS A 35 -1.30 -16.75 -3.42
C LYS A 35 -1.34 -17.04 -1.92
N PHE A 36 -0.59 -16.28 -1.12
CA PHE A 36 -0.55 -16.40 0.34
C PHE A 36 -1.23 -15.22 1.06
N CYS A 37 -1.89 -14.33 0.30
CA CYS A 37 -2.60 -13.19 0.86
C CYS A 37 -4.01 -13.62 1.29
N LYS A 38 -4.32 -13.48 2.59
CA LYS A 38 -5.65 -13.84 3.12
C LYS A 38 -6.70 -12.76 2.89
N LYS A 39 -6.28 -11.50 2.85
CA LYS A 39 -7.18 -10.34 2.77
C LYS A 39 -6.42 -9.11 2.29
N ILE A 40 -7.08 -8.30 1.47
CA ILE A 40 -6.66 -6.95 1.12
C ILE A 40 -7.80 -6.02 1.48
N SER A 41 -7.52 -4.97 2.24
CA SER A 41 -8.48 -3.92 2.58
C SER A 41 -7.86 -2.55 2.41
N PHE A 42 -8.67 -1.62 1.93
CA PHE A 42 -8.30 -0.24 1.68
C PHE A 42 -8.99 0.63 2.71
N VAL A 43 -8.22 1.49 3.34
CA VAL A 43 -8.68 2.39 4.40
C VAL A 43 -8.31 3.82 4.05
N GLU A 44 -9.08 4.76 4.56
CA GLU A 44 -8.70 6.16 4.56
C GLU A 44 -7.66 6.41 5.65
N ILE A 45 -6.70 7.31 5.38
CA ILE A 45 -5.78 7.81 6.40
C ILE A 45 -6.22 9.23 6.75
N ILE A 46 -6.70 9.41 7.97
CA ILE A 46 -7.12 10.71 8.51
C ILE A 46 -6.06 11.23 9.49
N LYS A 47 -6.09 12.53 9.78
CA LYS A 47 -5.22 13.15 10.80
C LYS A 47 -6.06 13.42 12.05
N ASN A 48 -5.59 12.96 13.20
CA ASN A 48 -6.22 13.32 14.47
C ASN A 48 -5.89 14.76 14.89
N SER A 49 -6.52 15.22 15.97
CA SER A 49 -6.33 16.56 16.54
C SER A 49 -4.88 16.89 16.94
N GLN A 50 -4.00 15.88 17.04
CA GLN A 50 -2.57 16.03 17.33
C GLN A 50 -1.69 15.94 16.06
N GLY A 51 -2.30 15.94 14.87
CA GLY A 51 -1.61 15.87 13.59
C GLY A 51 -1.03 14.50 13.23
N LYS A 52 -1.28 13.46 14.03
CA LYS A 52 -0.82 12.09 13.76
C LYS A 52 -1.78 11.39 12.81
N SER A 53 -1.22 10.57 11.90
CA SER A 53 -2.01 9.77 10.97
C SER A 53 -2.66 8.60 11.69
N GLU A 54 -3.95 8.40 11.45
CA GLU A 54 -4.73 7.28 11.99
C GLU A 54 -5.56 6.60 10.88
N ILE A 55 -5.90 5.34 11.10
CA ILE A 55 -6.72 4.55 10.18
C ILE A 55 -8.18 4.98 10.36
N GLY A 56 -8.76 5.54 9.30
CA GLY A 56 -10.17 5.92 9.23
C GLY A 56 -11.05 4.79 8.70
N GLU A 57 -12.06 5.15 7.91
CA GLU A 57 -13.05 4.22 7.39
C GLU A 57 -12.48 3.26 6.33
N ILE A 58 -13.12 2.10 6.18
CA ILE A 58 -12.79 1.14 5.12
C ILE A 58 -13.41 1.63 3.81
N LEU A 59 -12.55 2.11 2.90
CA LEU A 59 -12.94 2.57 1.56
C LEU A 59 -13.34 1.40 0.65
N ALA A 60 -12.65 0.26 0.76
CA ALA A 60 -12.96 -0.92 -0.04
C ALA A 60 -12.45 -2.20 0.60
N SER A 61 -13.24 -3.28 0.48
CA SER A 61 -12.87 -4.62 0.93
C SER A 61 -12.24 -5.50 -0.15
N THR A 62 -12.18 -5.01 -1.40
CA THR A 62 -11.52 -5.70 -2.51
C THR A 62 -10.80 -4.71 -3.44
N PRO A 63 -9.73 -5.12 -4.13
CA PRO A 63 -9.02 -4.29 -5.10
C PRO A 63 -9.92 -3.76 -6.23
N ASP A 64 -10.82 -4.58 -6.77
CA ASP A 64 -11.71 -4.16 -7.85
C ASP A 64 -12.69 -3.05 -7.43
N LYS A 65 -13.18 -3.12 -6.17
CA LYS A 65 -14.00 -2.06 -5.58
C LYS A 65 -13.17 -0.79 -5.39
N TRP A 66 -11.93 -0.93 -4.95
CA TRP A 66 -11.02 0.21 -4.82
C TRP A 66 -10.71 0.86 -6.16
N PHE A 67 -10.49 0.09 -7.23
CA PHE A 67 -10.29 0.63 -8.58
C PHE A 67 -11.51 1.42 -9.06
N SER A 68 -12.72 0.88 -8.82
CA SER A 68 -13.98 1.58 -9.11
C SER A 68 -14.08 2.90 -8.34
N PHE A 69 -13.71 2.89 -7.06
CA PHE A 69 -13.66 4.09 -6.21
C PHE A 69 -12.65 5.13 -6.72
N LEU A 70 -11.45 4.70 -7.13
CA LEU A 70 -10.45 5.61 -7.72
C LEU A 70 -10.98 6.26 -9.01
N LYS A 71 -11.69 5.49 -9.84
CA LYS A 71 -12.28 5.97 -11.09
C LYS A 71 -13.43 6.95 -10.83
N SER A 72 -14.31 6.68 -9.85
CA SER A 72 -15.38 7.62 -9.46
C SER A 72 -14.82 8.94 -8.92
N ASN A 73 -13.68 8.87 -8.22
CA ASN A 73 -12.96 10.04 -7.72
C ASN A 73 -12.11 10.76 -8.79
N LYS A 74 -12.22 10.36 -10.06
CA LYS A 74 -11.48 10.95 -11.20
C LYS A 74 -9.95 10.90 -11.01
N SER A 75 -9.45 9.88 -10.32
CA SER A 75 -8.01 9.69 -10.11
C SER A 75 -7.32 9.37 -11.44
N LYS A 76 -6.21 10.05 -11.72
CA LYS A 76 -5.43 9.83 -12.96
C LYS A 76 -4.45 8.67 -12.87
N GLY A 77 -4.11 8.24 -11.66
CA GLY A 77 -3.17 7.16 -11.42
C GLY A 77 -2.81 7.00 -9.96
N VAL A 78 -2.17 5.88 -9.66
CA VAL A 78 -1.67 5.48 -8.34
C VAL A 78 -0.15 5.42 -8.40
N ARG A 79 0.51 5.89 -7.33
CA ARG A 79 1.95 5.84 -7.16
C ARG A 79 2.29 5.22 -5.81
N ILE A 80 3.36 4.43 -5.79
CA ILE A 80 3.94 3.90 -4.55
C ILE A 80 4.88 4.96 -4.00
N ASN A 81 4.76 5.25 -2.72
CA ASN A 81 5.72 6.05 -1.99
C ASN A 81 6.24 5.24 -0.81
N ARG A 82 7.55 5.26 -0.58
CA ARG A 82 8.18 4.73 0.63
C ARG A 82 8.78 5.90 1.39
N ILE A 83 8.20 6.20 2.55
CA ILE A 83 8.79 7.14 3.49
C ILE A 83 9.57 6.28 4.49
N ALA A 84 10.89 6.47 4.53
CA ALA A 84 11.68 5.87 5.60
C ALA A 84 11.22 6.50 6.92
N GLN A 85 10.70 5.68 7.84
CA GLN A 85 10.64 6.08 9.23
C GLN A 85 12.09 6.08 9.71
N SER A 86 12.71 7.26 9.70
CA SER A 86 13.97 7.45 10.38
C SER A 86 13.70 7.32 11.87
N GLU A 87 13.89 6.13 12.42
CA GLU A 87 14.55 6.08 13.72
C GLU A 87 15.96 6.58 13.45
N ASP A 88 16.41 7.57 14.22
CA ASP A 88 17.73 8.17 14.07
C ASP A 88 18.77 7.05 14.18
N ASP A 89 19.34 6.58 13.06
CA ASP A 89 20.33 5.47 13.04
C ASP A 89 21.51 5.76 13.97
N ARG A 90 21.75 7.05 14.27
CA ARG A 90 22.71 7.53 15.26
C ARG A 90 22.44 7.05 16.69
N LEU A 91 21.19 6.80 17.07
CA LEU A 91 20.82 6.36 18.42
C LEU A 91 21.03 4.85 18.64
N ASN A 92 21.06 4.06 17.56
CA ASN A 92 21.22 2.60 17.63
C ASN A 92 22.68 2.11 17.61
N ILE A 93 23.67 3.00 17.46
CA ILE A 93 25.10 2.66 17.47
C ILE A 93 25.68 2.60 18.90
N GLY A 94 24.90 2.97 19.92
CA GLY A 94 25.34 3.04 21.32
C GLY A 94 25.55 1.69 22.03
N PHE A 95 25.33 0.55 21.37
CA PHE A 95 25.40 -0.78 21.99
C PHE A 95 26.23 -1.80 21.18
N VAL A 96 27.30 -1.35 20.50
CA VAL A 96 28.27 -2.26 19.88
C VAL A 96 29.69 -1.92 20.35
N GLY A 97 30.16 -2.65 21.37
CA GLY A 97 31.58 -2.94 21.63
C GLY A 97 32.47 -1.82 22.15
N GLN A 98 32.57 -1.65 23.48
CA GLN A 98 33.85 -1.23 24.07
C GLN A 98 34.80 -2.43 24.04
N GLY A 99 35.82 -2.35 23.20
CA GLY A 99 36.94 -3.27 23.13
C GLY A 99 38.15 -2.53 22.58
N GLY A 100 38.94 -1.97 23.48
CA GLY A 100 40.22 -1.30 23.24
C GLY A 100 40.95 -1.16 24.55
#